data_AF-A0A1C3XER2-F1
#
_entry.id   AF-A0A1C3XER2-F1
#
_cell.length_a   1.000
_cell.length_b   1.000
_cell.length_c   1.000
_cell.angle_alpha   90.00
_cell.angle_beta   90.00
_cell.angle_gamma   90.00
#
_symmetry.space_group_name_H-M   'P 1'
#
loop_
_entity.id
_entity.type
_entity.pdbx_description
1 polymer ?
#
loop_
_entity_poly.entity_id
_entity_poly.type
_entity_poly.pdbx_seq_one_letter_code
_entity_poly.pdbx_strand_id
1 'polypeptide(L)' 'MWYVYILQSADFPEQQYTGSTSDLKQRLADHNAGKSTHTAKFMPWVLLWYSAFPDKYRALEFEAYLKSHSGRAFARKRLL' A
#
# COMPACT_ATOMS: atom_id res chain seq x y z
N MET A 1 7.05 -9.69 -11.71
CA MET A 1 5.74 -9.15 -11.30
C MET A 1 5.98 -8.09 -10.24
N TRP A 2 5.25 -6.98 -10.31
CA TRP A 2 5.26 -5.90 -9.33
C TRP A 2 3.85 -5.70 -8.80
N TYR A 3 3.73 -5.33 -7.54
CA TYR A 3 2.45 -5.16 -6.86
C TYR A 3 2.35 -3.73 -6.35
N VAL A 4 1.21 -3.10 -6.58
CA VAL A 4 0.81 -1.86 -5.89
C VAL A 4 -0.24 -2.24 -4.86
N TYR A 5 -0.11 -1.74 -3.65
CA TYR A 5 -0.94 -2.16 -2.53
C TYR A 5 -1.39 -1.00 -1.66
N ILE A 6 -2.51 -1.20 -0.98
CA ILE A 6 -3.05 -0.31 0.05
C ILE A 6 -3.17 -1.12 1.34
N LEU A 7 -2.47 -0.67 2.37
CA LEU A 7 -2.59 -1.17 3.74
C LEU A 7 -3.39 -0.19 4.57
N GLN A 8 -4.05 -0.71 5.59
CA GLN A 8 -4.67 0.07 6.67
C GLN A 8 -4.21 -0.49 8.01
N SER A 9 -3.96 0.41 8.97
CA SER A 9 -3.71 0.00 10.35
C SER A 9 -5.00 -0.53 10.97
N ALA A 10 -4.93 -1.67 11.65
CA ALA A 10 -6.06 -2.21 12.39
C ALA A 10 -6.43 -1.33 13.60
N ASP A 11 -5.42 -0.80 14.28
CA ASP A 11 -5.60 0.00 15.50
C ASP A 11 -5.87 1.48 15.21
N PHE A 12 -5.44 1.96 14.04
CA PHE A 12 -5.62 3.36 13.60
C PHE A 12 -6.27 3.41 12.21
N PRO A 13 -7.61 3.28 12.10
CA PRO A 13 -8.29 3.16 10.81
C PRO A 13 -8.09 4.36 9.86
N GLU A 14 -7.79 5.56 10.37
CA GLU A 14 -7.43 6.70 9.51
C GLU A 14 -6.05 6.57 8.85
N GLN A 15 -5.19 5.67 9.33
CA GLN A 15 -3.84 5.47 8.81
C GLN A 15 -3.85 4.46 7.68
N GLN A 16 -3.63 4.97 6.48
CA GLN A 16 -3.49 4.19 5.26
C GLN A 16 -2.08 4.35 4.70
N TYR A 17 -1.56 3.28 4.13
CA TYR A 17 -0.28 3.26 3.46
C TYR A 17 -0.42 2.72 2.05
N THR A 18 0.10 3.46 1.06
CA THR A 18 0.13 3.03 -0.33
C THR A 18 1.58 2.89 -0.77
N GLY A 19 1.92 1.74 -1.33
CA GLY A 19 3.27 1.43 -1.78
C GLY A 19 3.30 0.44 -2.92
N SER A 20 4.50 0.15 -3.39
CA SER A 20 4.76 -0.91 -4.36
C SER A 20 5.92 -1.82 -3.95
N THR A 21 5.89 -3.06 -4.44
CA THR A 21 6.88 -4.10 -4.11
C THR A 21 6.89 -5.21 -5.15
N SER A 22 8.01 -5.91 -5.32
CA SER A 22 8.06 -7.18 -6.07
C SER A 22 7.58 -8.39 -5.26
N ASP A 23 7.55 -8.26 -3.93
CA ASP A 23 7.06 -9.29 -3.01
C ASP A 23 6.09 -8.67 -1.99
N LEU A 24 4.80 -8.96 -2.15
CA LEU A 24 3.73 -8.41 -1.31
C LEU A 24 3.69 -9.07 0.08
N LYS A 25 3.96 -10.38 0.15
CA LYS A 25 3.89 -11.15 1.40
C LYS A 25 5.03 -10.73 2.33
N GLN A 26 6.25 -10.68 1.80
CA GLN A 26 7.40 -10.23 2.57
C GLN A 26 7.24 -8.78 3.02
N ARG A 27 6.74 -7.91 2.14
CA ARG A 27 6.53 -6.49 2.46
C ARG A 27 5.51 -6.28 3.58
N LEU A 28 4.40 -7.02 3.58
CA LEU A 28 3.41 -6.95 4.66
C LEU A 28 4.02 -7.42 5.99
N ALA A 29 4.77 -8.52 5.97
CA ALA A 29 5.49 -9.00 7.15
C ALA A 29 6.51 -7.97 7.67
N ASP A 30 7.25 -7.31 6.78
CA ASP A 30 8.22 -6.27 7.13
C ASP A 30 7.55 -5.04 7.78
N HIS A 31 6.39 -4.62 7.27
CA HIS A 31 5.60 -3.54 7.87
C HIS A 31 5.14 -3.91 9.28
N ASN A 32 4.71 -5.15 9.50
CA ASN A 32 4.27 -5.68 10.80
C ASN A 32 5.41 -6.07 11.75
N ALA A 33 6.63 -6.15 11.24
CA ALA A 33 7.85 -6.30 12.03
C ALA A 33 8.52 -4.95 12.37
N GLY A 34 7.90 -3.82 11.98
CA GLY A 34 8.39 -2.48 12.32
C GLY A 34 9.65 -2.06 11.57
N LYS A 35 10.00 -2.72 10.46
CA LYS A 35 11.23 -2.44 9.69
C LYS A 35 11.23 -1.07 8.98
N SER A 36 10.11 -0.36 8.97
CA SER A 36 10.02 1.01 8.50
C SER A 36 9.58 1.92 9.63
N THR A 37 10.44 2.88 9.99
CA THR A 37 10.20 3.84 11.08
C THR A 37 8.87 4.58 10.95
N HIS A 38 8.48 4.94 9.72
CA HIS A 38 7.24 5.66 9.44
C HIS A 38 5.98 4.80 9.64
N THR A 39 6.05 3.50 9.33
CA THR A 39 4.88 2.61 9.44
C THR A 39 4.86 1.82 10.75
N ALA A 40 5.98 1.71 11.45
CA ALA A 40 6.10 0.95 12.70
C ALA A 40 5.15 1.46 13.78
N LYS A 41 4.93 2.78 13.86
CA LYS A 41 4.03 3.41 14.84
C LYS A 41 2.54 3.09 14.68
N PHE A 42 2.14 2.50 13.55
CA PHE A 42 0.74 2.18 13.24
C PHE A 42 0.54 0.69 12.91
N MET A 43 1.46 -0.16 13.35
CA MET A 43 1.21 -1.61 13.32
C MET A 43 0.05 -1.96 14.30
N PRO A 44 -0.70 -3.05 14.04
CA PRO A 44 -0.58 -3.97 12.92
C PRO A 44 -1.29 -3.46 11.66
N TRP A 45 -0.68 -3.73 10.50
CA TRP A 45 -1.18 -3.42 9.16
C TRP A 45 -1.92 -4.61 8.55
N VAL A 46 -3.04 -4.32 7.92
CA VAL A 46 -3.87 -5.25 7.16
C VAL A 46 -3.86 -4.83 5.70
N LEU A 47 -3.74 -5.80 4.80
CA LEU A 47 -3.84 -5.59 3.37
C LEU A 47 -5.31 -5.44 2.97
N LEU A 48 -5.70 -4.26 2.49
CA LEU A 48 -7.07 -4.02 1.99
C LEU A 48 -7.19 -4.34 0.50
N TRP A 49 -6.19 -3.92 -0.27
CA TRP A 49 -6.24 -4.05 -1.73
C TRP A 49 -4.84 -4.15 -2.33
N TYR A 50 -4.72 -4.88 -3.43
CA TYR A 50 -3.53 -4.87 -4.28
C TYR A 50 -3.88 -5.09 -5.75
N SER A 51 -2.98 -4.66 -6.64
CA SER A 51 -2.99 -5.02 -8.05
C SER A 51 -1.61 -5.43 -8.52
N ALA A 52 -1.57 -6.38 -9.45
CA ALA A 52 -0.36 -6.94 -10.03
C ALA A 52 -0.10 -6.35 -11.41
N PHE A 53 1.16 -6.00 -11.65
CA PHE A 53 1.66 -5.44 -12.90
C PHE A 53 2.83 -6.29 -13.39
N PRO A 54 2.89 -6.62 -14.69
CA PRO A 54 4.03 -7.34 -15.25
C PRO A 54 5.30 -6.46 -15.24
N ASP A 55 5.13 -5.15 -15.39
CA ASP A 55 6.20 -4.16 -15.49
C ASP A 55 6.31 -3.29 -14.22
N LYS A 56 7.55 -2.97 -13.85
CA LYS A 56 7.87 -2.14 -12.68
C LYS A 56 7.40 -0.70 -12.88
N TYR A 57 7.65 -0.12 -14.04
CA TYR A 57 7.39 1.29 -14.28
C TYR A 57 5.89 1.59 -14.26
N ARG A 58 5.07 0.72 -14.87
CA ARG A 58 3.60 0.80 -14.78
C ARG A 58 3.10 0.72 -13.34
N ALA A 59 3.69 -0.14 -12.51
CA ALA A 59 3.34 -0.20 -11.09
C ALA A 59 3.67 1.11 -10.37
N LEU A 60 4.84 1.69 -10.63
CA LEU A 60 5.27 2.96 -10.02
C LEU A 60 4.42 4.16 -10.49
N GLU A 61 4.05 4.21 -11.77
CA GLU A 61 3.14 5.23 -12.30
C GLU A 61 1.76 5.14 -11.64
N PHE A 62 1.24 3.92 -11.49
CA PHE A 62 -0.03 3.70 -10.82
C PHE A 62 0.03 4.03 -9.32
N GLU A 63 1.11 3.67 -8.63
CA GLU A 63 1.35 4.07 -7.24
C GLU A 63 1.40 5.60 -7.09
N ALA A 64 2.12 6.29 -7.97
CA ALA A 64 2.21 7.75 -7.98
C ALA A 64 0.84 8.39 -8.23
N TYR A 65 0.05 7.83 -9.15
CA TYR A 65 -1.33 8.24 -9.35
C TYR A 65 -2.16 8.07 -8.07
N LEU A 66 -2.15 6.89 -7.43
CA LEU A 66 -2.91 6.65 -6.18
C LEU A 66 -2.51 7.59 -5.04
N LYS A 67 -1.26 8.06 -5.01
CA LYS A 67 -0.77 9.04 -4.02
C LYS A 67 -1.24 10.47 -4.27
N SER A 68 -1.69 10.79 -5.49
CA SER A 68 -2.25 12.11 -5.86
C SER A 68 -3.63 12.37 -5.23
N HIS A 69 -4.10 13.61 -5.24
CA HIS A 69 -5.42 13.97 -4.71
C HIS A 69 -6.56 13.22 -5.41
N SER A 70 -6.55 13.19 -6.75
CA SER A 70 -7.56 12.48 -7.55
C SER A 70 -7.45 10.97 -7.36
N GLY A 71 -6.22 10.43 -7.28
CA GLY A 71 -6.01 9.01 -7.00
C GLY A 71 -6.49 8.58 -5.62
N ARG A 72 -6.29 9.40 -4.58
CA ARG A 72 -6.85 9.15 -3.23
C ARG A 72 -8.38 9.18 -3.23
N ALA A 73 -9.00 10.05 -4.02
CA ALA A 73 -10.46 10.07 -4.17
C ALA A 73 -10.96 8.84 -4.93
N PHE A 74 -10.24 8.42 -5.97
CA PHE A 74 -10.52 7.19 -6.72
C PHE A 74 -10.42 5.94 -5.83
N ALA A 75 -9.32 5.77 -5.11
CA ALA A 75 -9.09 4.63 -4.23
C ALA A 75 -10.22 4.46 -3.21
N ARG A 76 -10.60 5.55 -2.54
CA ARG A 76 -11.70 5.57 -1.55
C ARG A 76 -13.08 5.28 -2.12
N LYS A 77 -13.29 5.47 -3.43
CA LYS A 77 -14.59 5.26 -4.07
C LYS A 77 -14.69 3.90 -4.77
N ARG A 78 -13.57 3.32 -5.17
CA ARG A 78 -13.52 2.20 -6.12
C ARG A 78 -12.71 1.00 -5.65
N LEU A 79 -11.78 1.18 -4.71
CA LEU A 79 -10.86 0.12 -4.26
C LEU A 79 -11.04 -0.25 -2.79
N LEU A 80 -11.51 0.70 -1.97
CA LEU A 80 -11.82 0.57 -0.55
C LEU A 80 -13.31 0.78 -0.32
#